data_AF-A0A925G8Z8-F1
#
_entry.id   AF-A0A925G8Z8-F1
#
_cell.length_a   1.000
_cell.length_b   1.000
_cell.length_c   1.000
_cell.angle_alpha   90.00
_cell.angle_beta   90.00
_cell.angle_gamma   90.00
#
_symmetry.space_group_name_H-M   'P 1'
#
loop_
_entity.id
_entity.type
_entity.pdbx_description
1 polymer ?
#
loop_
_entity_poly.entity_id
_entity_poly.type
_entity_poly.pdbx_seq_one_letter_code
_entity_poly.pdbx_strand_id
1 'polypeptide(L)'
;IAGRESGGGPDVSREGVQRDILPIVEGTTVNTRYGMVKTDHILFIAAGAFHVSKPSDLIPELQGRFPIRVELEALTIEDFKRILTEPKNALIKQYQALLETEGIQLEFTPEAIATIAELAARVNEHTENIGARRLHTIMERLLDEISFEGPDLEPKNQRIDSDYVNRMLAETVKDQDLSRYIL
;
A
#
# COMPACT_ATOMS: atom_id res chain seq x y z
N ILE A 1 14.05 -1.59 14.43
CA ILE A 1 15.17 -2.52 14.16
C ILE A 1 16.47 -1.73 14.05
N ALA A 2 16.58 -0.76 13.15
CA ALA A 2 17.68 0.22 13.15
C ALA A 2 17.41 1.39 14.11
N GLY A 3 18.38 1.76 14.95
CA GLY A 3 18.34 2.89 15.90
C GLY A 3 19.67 3.03 16.64
N ARG A 4 20.10 4.26 16.94
CA ARG A 4 21.38 4.55 17.64
C ARG A 4 21.25 4.45 19.16
N GLU A 5 22.31 3.99 19.82
CA GLU A 5 22.44 3.99 21.28
C GLU A 5 22.36 5.42 21.84
N SER A 6 21.27 5.71 22.56
CA SER A 6 21.24 6.86 23.46
C SER A 6 20.51 6.48 24.75
N GLY A 7 21.28 5.97 25.71
CA GLY A 7 20.93 5.93 27.14
C GLY A 7 19.89 4.89 27.58
N GLY A 8 20.36 3.92 28.38
CA GLY A 8 19.59 3.01 29.25
C GLY A 8 18.07 2.95 29.04
N GLY A 9 17.64 2.24 28.00
CA GLY A 9 16.24 2.11 27.60
C GLY A 9 16.07 1.01 26.53
N PRO A 10 14.87 0.80 25.95
CA PRO A 10 14.44 -0.37 25.15
C PRO A 10 15.26 -0.73 23.89
N ASP A 11 16.41 -0.09 23.67
CA ASP A 11 17.29 -0.27 22.51
C ASP A 11 18.06 -1.60 22.52
N VAL A 12 18.34 -2.22 23.67
CA VAL A 12 18.96 -3.57 23.76
C VAL A 12 18.11 -4.62 23.02
N SER A 13 16.79 -4.43 22.97
CA SER A 13 15.86 -5.31 22.28
C SER A 13 15.96 -5.20 20.75
N ARG A 14 16.34 -4.03 20.21
CA ARG A 14 16.35 -3.77 18.76
C ARG A 14 17.56 -4.37 18.06
N GLU A 15 18.73 -4.32 18.71
CA GLU A 15 19.94 -4.98 18.23
C GLU A 15 19.85 -6.50 18.40
N GLY A 16 19.22 -6.98 19.49
CA GLY A 16 18.95 -8.41 19.69
C GLY A 16 18.24 -9.04 18.50
N VAL A 17 17.18 -8.39 17.98
CA VAL A 17 16.48 -8.86 16.77
C VAL A 17 17.41 -8.93 15.55
N GLN A 18 18.32 -7.97 15.37
CA GLN A 18 19.28 -8.02 14.25
C GLN A 18 20.25 -9.19 14.39
N ARG A 19 20.75 -9.45 15.60
CA ARG A 19 21.64 -10.57 15.90
C ARG A 19 20.93 -11.91 15.71
N ASP A 20 19.66 -12.00 16.05
CA ASP A 20 18.85 -13.22 15.87
C ASP A 20 18.55 -13.51 14.39
N ILE A 21 18.37 -12.48 13.57
CA ILE A 21 18.15 -12.61 12.12
C ILE A 21 19.46 -12.93 11.38
N LEU A 22 20.60 -12.48 11.90
CA LEU A 22 21.89 -12.58 11.22
C LEU A 22 22.21 -14.01 10.72
N PRO A 23 22.14 -15.08 11.54
CA PRO A 23 22.43 -16.45 11.07
C PRO A 23 21.57 -16.90 9.88
N ILE A 24 20.33 -16.42 9.80
CA ILE A 24 19.41 -16.74 8.69
C ILE A 24 19.92 -16.13 7.39
N VAL A 25 20.40 -14.88 7.46
CA VAL A 25 20.92 -14.14 6.31
C VAL A 25 22.35 -14.58 5.94
N GLU A 26 23.16 -15.00 6.91
CA GLU A 26 24.53 -15.49 6.65
C GLU A 26 24.59 -16.89 6.07
N GLY A 27 23.56 -17.71 6.33
CA GLY A 27 23.52 -19.11 5.95
C GLY A 27 23.50 -20.00 7.19
N THR A 28 22.36 -20.63 7.44
CA THR A 28 22.18 -21.61 8.50
C THR A 28 21.29 -22.76 8.02
N THR A 29 21.28 -23.86 8.77
CA THR A 29 20.37 -24.97 8.51
C THR A 29 19.24 -24.95 9.53
N VAL A 30 18.02 -24.73 9.04
CA VAL A 30 16.80 -24.68 9.85
C VAL A 30 16.06 -26.00 9.71
N ASN A 31 15.71 -26.61 10.85
CA ASN A 31 14.86 -27.81 10.85
C ASN A 31 13.40 -27.41 10.64
N THR A 32 12.74 -28.02 9.65
CA THR A 32 11.32 -27.79 9.36
C THR A 32 10.56 -29.11 9.39
N ARG A 33 9.22 -29.06 9.40
CA ARG A 33 8.38 -30.27 9.26
C ARG A 33 8.62 -31.07 7.98
N TYR A 34 9.29 -30.48 6.99
CA TYR A 34 9.61 -31.09 5.70
C TYR A 34 11.09 -31.50 5.58
N GLY A 35 11.83 -31.43 6.68
CA GLY A 35 13.26 -31.70 6.73
C GLY A 35 14.11 -30.43 6.85
N MET A 36 15.41 -30.60 6.64
CA MET A 36 16.41 -29.56 6.83
C MET A 36 16.44 -28.60 5.64
N VAL A 37 16.36 -27.30 5.91
CA VAL A 37 16.43 -26.22 4.90
C VAL A 37 17.70 -25.40 5.14
N LYS A 38 18.51 -25.21 4.10
CA LYS A 38 19.70 -24.35 4.12
C LYS A 38 19.36 -22.96 3.59
N THR A 39 19.80 -21.90 4.27
CA THR A 39 19.46 -20.51 3.91
C THR A 39 20.52 -19.80 3.06
N ASP A 40 21.64 -20.47 2.76
CA ASP A 40 22.83 -19.92 2.06
C ASP A 40 22.54 -19.20 0.74
N HIS A 41 21.46 -19.59 0.05
CA HIS A 41 21.08 -19.08 -1.28
C HIS A 41 19.68 -18.48 -1.32
N ILE A 42 19.09 -18.17 -0.17
CA ILE A 42 17.81 -17.46 -0.11
C ILE A 42 18.05 -15.99 -0.43
N LEU A 43 17.23 -15.43 -1.32
CA LEU A 43 17.21 -14.00 -1.57
C LEU A 43 16.48 -13.29 -0.42
N PHE A 44 17.16 -12.35 0.24
CA PHE A 44 16.57 -11.50 1.26
C PHE A 44 16.32 -10.10 0.72
N ILE A 45 15.12 -9.58 0.95
CA ILE A 45 14.74 -8.21 0.66
C ILE A 45 14.29 -7.57 1.97
N ALA A 46 15.05 -6.58 2.44
CA ALA A 46 14.68 -5.76 3.58
C ALA A 46 14.14 -4.41 3.08
N ALA A 47 13.01 -3.97 3.64
CA ALA A 47 12.40 -2.70 3.33
C ALA A 47 12.19 -1.90 4.62
N GLY A 48 12.29 -0.58 4.54
CA GLY A 48 12.08 0.32 5.66
C GLY A 48 11.97 1.76 5.20
N ALA A 49 11.23 2.58 5.94
CA ALA A 49 11.03 3.99 5.62
C ALA A 49 12.22 4.87 6.03
N PHE A 50 13.05 4.39 6.98
CA PHE A 50 14.30 5.04 7.42
C PHE A 50 14.16 6.56 7.75
N HIS A 51 12.98 7.00 8.22
CA HIS A 51 12.74 8.39 8.60
C HIS A 51 13.46 8.81 9.89
N VAL A 52 13.57 7.87 10.84
CA VAL A 52 14.16 8.10 12.18
C VAL A 52 15.46 7.33 12.41
N SER A 53 15.89 6.54 11.43
CA SER A 53 17.12 5.75 11.46
C SER A 53 17.67 5.60 10.06
N LYS A 54 18.97 5.36 9.96
CA LYS A 54 19.67 5.19 8.68
C LYS A 54 20.09 3.74 8.49
N PRO A 55 20.30 3.27 7.25
CA PRO A 55 20.91 1.94 7.01
C PRO A 55 22.27 1.76 7.72
N SER A 56 22.99 2.85 7.97
CA SER A 56 24.25 2.85 8.75
C SER A 56 24.07 2.53 10.23
N ASP A 57 22.85 2.58 10.75
CA ASP A 57 22.52 2.26 12.15
C ASP A 57 22.22 0.75 12.34
N LEU A 58 22.34 -0.06 11.29
CA LEU A 58 22.34 -1.52 11.39
C LEU A 58 23.71 -2.02 11.88
N ILE A 59 23.76 -3.22 12.49
CA ILE A 59 25.03 -3.82 12.88
C ILE A 59 25.94 -4.06 11.63
N PRO A 60 27.27 -3.90 11.74
CA PRO A 60 28.18 -4.01 10.60
C PRO A 60 28.03 -5.30 9.79
N GLU A 61 27.79 -6.42 10.46
CA GLU A 61 27.60 -7.74 9.86
C GLU A 61 26.38 -7.74 8.93
N LEU A 62 25.27 -7.16 9.38
CA LEU A 62 24.03 -7.11 8.61
C LEU A 62 24.15 -6.13 7.44
N GLN A 63 24.86 -5.01 7.62
CA GLN A 63 25.18 -4.09 6.50
C GLN A 63 25.93 -4.80 5.37
N GLY A 64 26.87 -5.68 5.71
CA GLY A 64 27.63 -6.48 4.74
C GLY A 64 26.78 -7.48 3.95
N ARG A 65 25.63 -7.90 4.51
CA ARG A 65 24.69 -8.84 3.86
C ARG A 65 23.63 -8.17 2.99
N PHE A 66 23.52 -6.85 3.02
CA PHE A 66 22.66 -6.06 2.13
C PHE A 66 23.51 -5.13 1.23
N PRO A 67 24.28 -5.69 0.27
CA PRO A 67 25.17 -4.91 -0.59
C PRO A 67 24.42 -4.07 -1.64
N ILE A 68 23.25 -4.53 -2.09
CA ILE A 68 22.41 -3.80 -3.03
C ILE A 68 21.48 -2.88 -2.25
N ARG A 69 21.54 -1.59 -2.54
CA ARG A 69 20.68 -0.57 -1.94
C ARG A 69 19.97 0.18 -3.05
N VAL A 70 18.66 0.32 -2.90
CA VAL A 70 17.81 1.07 -3.81
C VAL A 70 16.87 1.93 -2.98
N GLU A 71 16.64 3.14 -3.46
CA GLU A 71 15.68 4.08 -2.88
C GLU A 71 14.48 4.18 -3.82
N LEU A 72 13.28 4.18 -3.26
CA LEU A 72 12.04 4.31 -4.02
C LEU A 72 11.51 5.72 -3.82
N GLU A 73 11.11 6.35 -4.92
CA GLU A 73 10.52 7.68 -4.91
C GLU A 73 9.07 7.64 -4.42
N ALA A 74 8.62 8.75 -3.83
CA ALA A 74 7.22 8.92 -3.48
C ALA A 74 6.35 8.99 -4.74
N LEU A 75 5.15 8.42 -4.66
CA LEU A 75 4.21 8.38 -5.78
C LEU A 75 3.57 9.75 -6.02
N THR A 76 3.47 10.13 -7.28
CA THR A 76 2.79 11.33 -7.75
C THR A 76 1.32 11.06 -8.08
N ILE A 77 0.53 12.13 -8.31
CA ILE A 77 -0.85 12.02 -8.81
C ILE A 77 -0.90 11.26 -10.14
N GLU A 78 0.07 11.51 -11.03
CA GLU A 78 0.16 10.78 -12.30
C GLU A 78 0.45 9.29 -12.07
N ASP A 79 1.29 8.94 -11.10
CA ASP A 79 1.51 7.53 -10.75
C ASP A 79 0.23 6.87 -10.24
N PHE A 80 -0.60 7.58 -9.45
CA PHE A 80 -1.90 7.05 -9.02
C PHE A 80 -2.85 6.79 -10.18
N LYS A 81 -2.94 7.70 -11.17
CA LYS A 81 -3.73 7.48 -12.39
C LYS A 81 -3.27 6.22 -13.13
N ARG A 82 -1.95 6.04 -13.24
CA ARG A 82 -1.35 4.87 -13.88
C ARG A 82 -1.63 3.60 -13.08
N ILE A 83 -1.49 3.63 -11.76
CA ILE A 83 -1.80 2.49 -10.87
C ILE A 83 -3.26 2.05 -10.99
N LEU A 84 -4.20 2.99 -11.16
CA LEU A 84 -5.62 2.69 -11.35
C LEU A 84 -5.94 2.00 -12.68
N THR A 85 -5.09 2.10 -13.70
CA THR A 85 -5.45 1.75 -15.08
C THR A 85 -4.45 0.82 -15.79
N GLU A 86 -3.15 1.01 -15.63
CA GLU A 86 -2.11 0.31 -16.39
C GLU A 86 -1.81 -1.11 -15.88
N PRO A 87 -1.63 -1.36 -14.56
CA PRO A 87 -1.33 -2.70 -14.06
C PRO A 87 -2.30 -3.76 -14.60
N LYS A 88 -1.81 -4.99 -14.79
CA LYS A 88 -2.62 -6.10 -15.30
C LYS A 88 -3.90 -6.29 -14.47
N ASN A 89 -3.76 -6.21 -13.14
CA ASN A 89 -4.84 -6.28 -12.18
C ASN A 89 -5.03 -4.92 -11.50
N ALA A 90 -5.15 -3.84 -12.28
CA ALA A 90 -5.43 -2.51 -11.73
C ALA A 90 -6.80 -2.47 -11.03
N LEU A 91 -6.98 -1.58 -10.04
CA LEU A 91 -8.19 -1.53 -9.22
C LEU A 91 -9.47 -1.38 -10.04
N ILE A 92 -9.47 -0.50 -11.04
CA ILE A 92 -10.64 -0.30 -11.91
C ILE A 92 -10.99 -1.60 -12.64
N LYS A 93 -9.99 -2.31 -13.19
CA LYS A 93 -10.20 -3.60 -13.88
C LYS A 93 -10.77 -4.66 -12.94
N GLN A 94 -10.30 -4.68 -11.68
CA GLN A 94 -10.82 -5.59 -10.66
C GLN A 94 -12.29 -5.29 -10.37
N TYR A 95 -12.66 -4.04 -10.11
CA TYR A 95 -14.05 -3.67 -9.83
C TYR A 95 -14.98 -3.85 -11.03
N GLN A 96 -14.51 -3.54 -12.24
CA GLN A 96 -15.25 -3.83 -13.47
C GLN A 96 -15.56 -5.33 -13.58
N ALA A 97 -14.56 -6.19 -13.43
CA ALA A 97 -14.75 -7.64 -13.51
C ALA A 97 -15.60 -8.19 -12.36
N LEU A 98 -15.47 -7.64 -11.14
CA LEU A 98 -16.27 -8.05 -9.98
C LEU A 98 -17.75 -7.70 -10.17
N LEU A 99 -18.07 -6.49 -10.61
CA LEU A 99 -19.47 -6.05 -10.75
C LEU A 99 -20.13 -6.58 -12.03
N GLU A 100 -19.32 -6.94 -13.03
CA GLU A 100 -19.81 -7.66 -14.22
C GLU A 100 -20.44 -9.01 -13.85
N THR A 101 -20.05 -9.66 -12.74
CA THR A 101 -20.71 -10.90 -12.30
C THR A 101 -22.16 -10.70 -11.88
N GLU A 102 -22.52 -9.47 -11.48
CA GLU A 102 -23.89 -9.04 -11.14
C GLU A 102 -24.60 -8.35 -12.33
N GLY A 103 -24.00 -8.45 -13.52
CA GLY A 103 -24.48 -7.84 -14.76
C GLY A 103 -24.28 -6.33 -14.84
N ILE A 104 -23.53 -5.72 -13.91
CA ILE A 104 -23.27 -4.28 -13.89
C ILE A 104 -22.03 -3.98 -14.75
N GLN A 105 -22.18 -3.10 -15.75
CA GLN A 105 -21.05 -2.63 -16.55
C GLN A 105 -20.58 -1.27 -16.04
N LEU A 106 -19.37 -1.23 -15.49
CA LEU A 106 -18.74 0.00 -15.03
C LEU A 106 -17.86 0.64 -16.09
N GLU A 107 -18.09 1.93 -16.36
CA GLU A 107 -17.24 2.75 -17.23
C GLU A 107 -16.70 3.95 -16.46
N PHE A 108 -15.39 4.00 -16.24
CA PHE A 108 -14.72 5.15 -15.63
C PHE A 108 -14.25 6.12 -16.71
N THR A 109 -14.65 7.39 -16.61
CA THR A 109 -14.13 8.40 -17.52
C THR A 109 -12.69 8.81 -17.14
N PRO A 110 -11.89 9.32 -18.09
CA PRO A 110 -10.55 9.84 -17.78
C PRO A 110 -10.54 10.92 -16.68
N GLU A 111 -11.59 11.74 -16.63
CA GLU A 111 -11.76 12.79 -15.62
C GLU A 111 -12.04 12.19 -14.24
N ALA A 112 -12.86 11.13 -14.15
CA ALA A 112 -13.08 10.42 -12.90
C ALA A 112 -11.78 9.84 -12.33
N ILE A 113 -10.98 9.20 -13.19
CA ILE A 113 -9.67 8.63 -12.81
C ILE A 113 -8.74 9.74 -12.27
N ALA A 114 -8.73 10.90 -12.92
CA ALA A 114 -7.97 12.05 -12.45
C ALA A 114 -8.45 12.54 -11.08
N THR A 115 -9.76 12.70 -10.91
CA THR A 115 -10.35 13.15 -9.64
C THR A 115 -10.07 12.15 -8.52
N ILE A 116 -10.17 10.84 -8.76
CA ILE A 116 -9.83 9.80 -7.76
C ILE A 116 -8.37 9.92 -7.33
N ALA A 117 -7.45 10.08 -8.28
CA ALA A 117 -6.02 10.21 -8.01
C ALA A 117 -5.69 11.49 -7.22
N GLU A 118 -6.31 12.62 -7.58
CA GLU A 118 -6.15 13.90 -6.87
C GLU A 118 -6.69 13.83 -5.44
N LEU A 119 -7.85 13.20 -5.23
CA LEU A 119 -8.41 13.01 -3.89
C LEU A 119 -7.52 12.12 -3.04
N ALA A 120 -6.97 11.03 -3.60
CA ALA A 120 -6.04 10.15 -2.90
C ALA A 120 -4.78 10.89 -2.44
N ALA A 121 -4.20 11.72 -3.31
CA ALA A 121 -3.05 12.54 -2.96
C ALA A 121 -3.40 13.57 -1.86
N ARG A 122 -4.52 14.28 -2.01
CA ARG A 122 -4.99 15.26 -1.02
C ARG A 122 -5.21 14.64 0.36
N VAL A 123 -5.83 13.45 0.44
CA VAL A 123 -6.06 12.78 1.74
C VAL A 123 -4.72 12.35 2.35
N ASN A 124 -3.78 11.84 1.55
CA ASN A 124 -2.44 11.51 2.02
C ASN A 124 -1.65 12.74 2.54
N GLU A 125 -1.88 13.94 1.98
CA GLU A 125 -1.26 15.19 2.44
C GLU A 125 -1.88 15.71 3.75
N HIS A 126 -3.20 15.58 3.93
CA HIS A 126 -3.90 16.10 5.10
C HIS A 126 -3.99 15.10 6.28
N THR A 127 -3.70 13.83 6.04
CA THR A 127 -3.74 12.77 7.05
C THR A 127 -2.43 11.96 7.04
N GLU A 128 -2.46 10.69 7.43
CA GLU A 128 -1.29 9.82 7.33
C GLU A 128 -1.06 9.39 5.87
N ASN A 129 0.14 9.64 5.35
CA ASN A 129 0.47 9.20 4.00
C ASN A 129 0.71 7.68 3.96
N ILE A 130 -0.29 6.94 3.49
CA ILE A 130 -0.22 5.48 3.31
C ILE A 130 0.10 5.08 1.86
N GLY A 131 0.49 6.05 1.03
CA GLY A 131 0.84 5.87 -0.37
C GLY A 131 -0.33 5.38 -1.23
N ALA A 132 -0.05 4.47 -2.17
CA ALA A 132 -1.06 3.91 -3.08
C ALA A 132 -2.19 3.14 -2.39
N ARG A 133 -2.00 2.71 -1.12
CA ARG A 133 -3.06 2.00 -0.38
C ARG A 133 -4.33 2.84 -0.23
N ARG A 134 -4.18 4.17 -0.22
CA ARG A 134 -5.30 5.13 -0.18
C ARG A 134 -6.30 4.93 -1.33
N LEU A 135 -5.84 4.45 -2.48
CA LEU A 135 -6.71 4.20 -3.62
C LEU A 135 -7.73 3.08 -3.33
N HIS A 136 -7.41 2.12 -2.46
CA HIS A 136 -8.35 1.05 -2.11
C HIS A 136 -9.57 1.57 -1.36
N THR A 137 -9.34 2.30 -0.27
CA THR A 137 -10.42 2.84 0.58
C THR A 137 -11.27 3.85 -0.17
N ILE A 138 -10.65 4.68 -1.01
CA ILE A 138 -11.39 5.60 -1.89
C ILE A 138 -12.26 4.84 -2.90
N MET A 139 -11.73 3.81 -3.57
CA MET A 139 -12.51 3.03 -4.54
C MET A 139 -13.64 2.25 -3.88
N GLU A 140 -13.40 1.68 -2.71
CA GLU A 140 -14.42 0.97 -1.91
C GLU A 140 -15.55 1.92 -1.54
N ARG A 141 -15.23 3.11 -1.00
CA ARG A 141 -16.25 4.10 -0.65
C ARG A 141 -16.99 4.64 -1.88
N LEU A 142 -16.28 4.83 -2.99
CA LEU A 142 -16.86 5.33 -4.24
C LEU A 142 -17.92 4.38 -4.81
N LEU A 143 -17.69 3.07 -4.70
CA LEU A 143 -18.54 2.04 -5.31
C LEU A 143 -19.49 1.36 -4.31
N ASP A 144 -19.51 1.82 -3.06
CA ASP A 144 -20.29 1.25 -1.95
C ASP A 144 -21.79 1.09 -2.32
N GLU A 145 -22.42 2.17 -2.81
CA GLU A 145 -23.84 2.15 -3.22
C GLU A 145 -24.10 1.20 -4.39
N ILE A 146 -23.25 1.26 -5.43
CA ILE A 146 -23.37 0.39 -6.62
C ILE A 146 -23.21 -1.08 -6.22
N SER A 147 -22.25 -1.37 -5.35
CA SER A 147 -22.00 -2.72 -4.87
C SER A 147 -23.08 -3.23 -3.94
N PHE A 148 -23.73 -2.35 -3.17
CA PHE A 148 -24.83 -2.69 -2.28
C PHE A 148 -26.12 -3.01 -3.04
N GLU A 149 -26.48 -2.19 -4.02
CA GLU A 149 -27.66 -2.41 -4.86
C GLU A 149 -27.48 -3.62 -5.79
N GLY A 150 -26.25 -3.87 -6.26
CA GLY A 150 -25.84 -5.09 -6.95
C GLY A 150 -26.83 -5.56 -8.04
N PRO A 151 -27.45 -6.74 -7.90
CA PRO A 151 -28.36 -7.28 -8.91
C PRO A 151 -29.65 -6.46 -9.11
N ASP A 152 -30.04 -5.61 -8.17
CA ASP A 152 -31.25 -4.79 -8.25
C ASP A 152 -31.01 -3.39 -8.85
N LEU A 153 -29.74 -3.03 -9.09
CA LEU A 153 -29.36 -1.73 -9.65
C LEU A 153 -29.86 -1.55 -11.09
N GLU A 154 -30.59 -0.46 -11.33
CA GLU A 154 -31.03 -0.02 -12.66
C GLU A 154 -30.69 1.47 -12.88
N PRO A 155 -30.00 1.84 -13.97
CA PRO A 155 -29.55 0.99 -15.08
C PRO A 155 -28.32 0.14 -14.75
N LYS A 156 -28.16 -1.00 -15.43
CA LYS A 156 -26.95 -1.84 -15.28
C LYS A 156 -25.65 -1.22 -15.81
N ASN A 157 -25.75 -0.26 -16.72
CA ASN A 157 -24.60 0.48 -17.22
C ASN A 157 -24.35 1.70 -16.34
N GLN A 158 -23.26 1.65 -15.58
CA GLN A 158 -22.89 2.65 -14.60
C GLN A 158 -21.66 3.42 -15.10
N ARG A 159 -21.88 4.68 -15.48
CA ARG A 159 -20.82 5.58 -15.90
C ARG A 159 -20.36 6.40 -14.70
N ILE A 160 -19.08 6.26 -14.35
CA ILE A 160 -18.42 6.98 -13.26
C ILE A 160 -17.65 8.16 -13.87
N ASP A 161 -18.18 9.36 -13.67
CA ASP A 161 -17.56 10.63 -14.05
C ASP A 161 -17.05 11.41 -12.83
N SER A 162 -16.41 12.56 -13.08
CA SER A 162 -15.86 13.41 -12.01
C SER A 162 -16.95 13.91 -11.05
N ASP A 163 -18.17 14.19 -11.53
CA ASP A 163 -19.28 14.66 -10.70
C ASP A 163 -19.76 13.56 -9.75
N TYR A 164 -19.87 12.31 -10.23
CA TYR A 164 -20.16 11.15 -9.40
C TYR A 164 -19.11 10.98 -8.30
N VAL A 165 -17.82 11.03 -8.65
CA VAL A 165 -16.71 10.91 -7.68
C VAL A 165 -16.80 11.98 -6.61
N ASN A 166 -17.01 13.24 -7.01
CA ASN A 166 -17.14 14.35 -6.06
C ASN A 166 -18.35 14.18 -5.16
N ARG A 167 -19.51 13.78 -5.70
CA ARG A 167 -20.73 13.56 -4.90
C ARG A 167 -20.53 12.48 -3.83
N MET A 168 -19.94 11.35 -4.20
CA MET A 168 -19.74 10.22 -3.29
C MET A 168 -18.71 10.51 -2.18
N LEU A 169 -17.73 11.37 -2.47
CA LEU A 169 -16.58 11.61 -1.59
C LEU A 169 -16.56 13.01 -0.93
N ALA A 170 -17.51 13.90 -1.27
CA ALA A 170 -17.53 15.29 -0.82
C ALA A 170 -17.55 15.46 0.71
N GLU A 171 -18.35 14.65 1.40
CA GLU A 171 -18.48 14.68 2.86
C GLU A 171 -17.20 14.10 3.51
N THR A 172 -16.69 13.00 2.95
CA THR A 172 -15.58 12.25 3.55
C THR A 172 -14.25 12.99 3.46
N VAL A 173 -14.00 13.73 2.39
CA VAL A 173 -12.73 14.43 2.17
C VAL A 173 -12.69 15.81 2.87
N LYS A 174 -13.83 16.43 3.16
CA LYS A 174 -13.89 17.73 3.86
C LYS A 174 -13.67 17.61 5.36
N ASP A 175 -14.07 16.48 5.95
CA ASP A 175 -13.91 16.23 7.37
C ASP A 175 -12.65 15.39 7.63
N GLN A 176 -11.64 16.01 8.24
CA GLN A 176 -10.36 15.36 8.55
C GLN A 176 -10.51 14.21 9.55
N ASP A 177 -11.49 14.30 10.47
CA ASP A 177 -11.74 13.22 11.43
C ASP A 177 -12.43 12.07 10.70
N LEU A 178 -13.44 12.36 9.87
CA LEU A 178 -14.11 11.32 9.07
C LEU A 178 -13.16 10.64 8.09
N SER A 179 -12.27 11.39 7.43
CA SER A 179 -11.20 10.86 6.58
C SER A 179 -10.29 9.88 7.33
N ARG A 180 -9.98 10.09 8.62
CA ARG A 180 -9.13 9.16 9.39
C ARG A 180 -9.82 7.84 9.73
N TYR A 181 -11.15 7.83 9.81
CA TYR A 181 -11.92 6.63 10.15
C TYR A 181 -12.43 5.86 8.94
N ILE A 182 -12.74 6.56 7.84
CA ILE A 182 -13.39 5.99 6.66
C ILE A 182 -12.40 5.79 5.50
N LEU A 183 -11.37 6.64 5.36
CA LEU A 183 -10.46 6.62 4.22
C LEU A 183 -9.05 6.22 4.58
#